data_AF-A0A1B6BBI1-F1
#
_entry.id   AF-A0A1B6BBI1-F1
#
_cell.length_a   1.000
_cell.length_b   1.000
_cell.length_c   1.000
_cell.angle_alpha   90.00
_cell.angle_beta   90.00
_cell.angle_gamma   90.00
#
_symmetry.space_group_name_H-M   'P 1'
#
loop_
_entity.id
_entity.type
_entity.pdbx_description
1 polymer ?
#
loop_
_entity_poly.entity_id
_entity_poly.type
_entity_poly.pdbx_seq_one_letter_code
_entity_poly.pdbx_strand_id
1 'polypeptide(L)' 'METQLPVIGGGLLTNALMTEEMLQNDRIDLFFLGQELLRNPYWALKASQDLHEDIQWPVPYQRSKTI' A
#
# COMPACT_ATOMS: atom_id res chain seq x y z
N MET A 1 -26.18 -10.46 -5.82
CA MET A 1 -25.80 -9.48 -6.86
C MET A 1 -24.70 -8.65 -6.26
N GLU A 2 -23.45 -8.88 -6.65
CA GLU A 2 -22.36 -7.94 -6.36
C GLU A 2 -22.59 -6.70 -7.21
N THR A 3 -22.48 -5.51 -6.62
CA THR A 3 -22.96 -4.27 -7.25
C THR A 3 -22.09 -3.77 -8.39
N GLN A 4 -21.01 -4.46 -8.78
CA GLN A 4 -20.00 -4.01 -9.77
C GLN A 4 -19.50 -2.57 -9.52
N LEU A 5 -19.61 -2.10 -8.28
CA LEU A 5 -19.16 -0.77 -7.88
C LEU A 5 -17.77 -0.90 -7.28
N PRO A 6 -16.86 0.04 -7.59
CA PRO A 6 -15.54 0.03 -6.98
C PRO A 6 -15.65 0.27 -5.47
N VAL A 7 -14.94 -0.53 -4.69
CA VAL A 7 -14.93 -0.50 -3.22
C VAL A 7 -13.56 -0.07 -2.72
N ILE A 8 -13.57 0.83 -1.75
CA ILE A 8 -12.37 1.21 -0.99
C ILE A 8 -12.39 0.47 0.34
N GLY A 9 -11.40 -0.40 0.58
CA GLY A 9 -11.20 -1.08 1.85
C GLY A 9 -10.32 -0.29 2.82
N GLY A 10 -10.57 -0.41 4.12
CA GLY A 10 -9.67 0.16 5.11
C GLY A 10 -9.97 -0.27 6.54
N GLY A 11 -9.13 0.20 7.46
CA GLY A 11 -9.14 -0.17 8.87
C GLY A 11 -8.09 -1.24 9.19
N LEU A 12 -7.08 -0.87 9.98
CA LEU A 12 -6.00 -1.76 10.46
C LEU A 12 -5.13 -2.41 9.37
N LEU A 13 -5.14 -1.88 8.15
CA LEU A 13 -4.20 -2.27 7.09
C LEU A 13 -2.79 -1.74 7.43
N THR A 14 -2.03 -2.52 8.22
CA THR A 14 -0.65 -2.19 8.59
C THR A 14 0.38 -2.96 7.76
N ASN A 15 -0.01 -4.12 7.23
CA ASN A 15 0.84 -5.01 6.44
C ASN A 15 0.59 -4.82 4.93
N ALA A 16 1.65 -4.47 4.20
CA ALA A 16 1.62 -4.29 2.75
C ALA A 16 1.28 -5.60 2.01
N LEU A 17 1.84 -6.74 2.42
CA LEU A 17 1.62 -8.04 1.79
C LEU A 17 0.16 -8.48 1.85
N MET A 18 -0.48 -8.30 3.01
CA MET A 18 -1.90 -8.61 3.18
C MET A 18 -2.77 -7.70 2.31
N THR A 19 -2.39 -6.43 2.17
CA THR A 19 -3.13 -5.47 1.36
C THR A 19 -3.02 -5.81 -0.12
N GLU A 20 -1.82 -6.19 -0.58
CA GLU A 20 -1.59 -6.68 -1.94
C GLU A 20 -2.42 -7.94 -2.24
N GLU A 21 -2.46 -8.90 -1.31
CA GLU A 21 -3.31 -10.10 -1.46
C GLU A 21 -4.80 -9.75 -1.60
N MET A 22 -5.29 -8.72 -0.89
CA MET A 22 -6.69 -8.29 -1.00
C MET A 22 -6.98 -7.63 -2.36
N LEU A 23 -6.02 -6.90 -2.92
CA LEU A 23 -6.10 -6.31 -4.26
C LEU A 23 -6.07 -7.40 -5.33
N GLN A 24 -5.14 -8.35 -5.25
CA GLN A 24 -5.00 -9.45 -6.22
C GLN A 24 -6.20 -10.40 -6.23
N ASN A 25 -6.91 -10.53 -5.11
CA ASN A 25 -8.11 -11.37 -4.99
C ASN A 25 -9.42 -10.62 -5.32
N ASP A 26 -9.36 -9.42 -5.91
CA ASP A 26 -10.51 -8.58 -6.26
C ASP A 26 -11.46 -8.32 -5.07
N ARG A 27 -10.94 -8.35 -3.82
CA ARG A 27 -11.75 -8.10 -2.62
C ARG A 27 -12.00 -6.61 -2.41
N ILE A 28 -11.06 -5.79 -2.87
CA ILE A 28 -11.09 -4.34 -2.82
C ILE A 28 -10.41 -3.81 -4.09
N ASP A 29 -10.90 -2.70 -4.63
CA ASP A 29 -10.28 -2.03 -5.78
C ASP A 29 -9.22 -1.02 -5.32
N LEU A 30 -9.42 -0.47 -4.13
CA LEU A 30 -8.59 0.58 -3.55
C LEU A 30 -8.52 0.37 -2.03
N PHE A 31 -7.48 0.91 -1.41
CA PHE A 31 -7.39 0.97 0.04
C PHE A 31 -7.02 2.36 0.56
N PHE A 32 -7.34 2.62 1.83
CA PHE A 32 -6.93 3.85 2.51
C PHE A 32 -6.18 3.55 3.81
N LEU A 33 -5.22 4.43 4.13
CA LEU A 33 -4.44 4.39 5.36
C LEU A 33 -4.83 5.57 6.25
N GLY A 34 -5.18 5.27 7.50
CA GLY A 34 -5.49 6.28 8.51
C GLY A 34 -4.36 6.41 9.53
N GLN A 35 -4.47 5.64 10.62
CA GLN A 35 -3.52 5.70 11.74
C GLN A 35 -2.08 5.34 11.32
N GLU A 36 -1.92 4.40 10.40
CA GLU A 36 -0.60 3.93 9.98
C GLU A 36 0.19 5.03 9.26
N LEU A 37 -0.50 5.83 8.43
CA LEU A 37 0.12 6.97 7.75
C LEU A 37 0.55 8.07 8.74
N LEU A 38 -0.16 8.23 9.87
CA LEU A 38 0.23 9.16 10.94
C LEU A 38 1.44 8.66 11.73
N ARG A 39 1.61 7.34 11.88
CA ARG A 39 2.78 6.74 12.56
C ARG A 39 4.00 6.71 11.65
N ASN A 40 3.80 6.41 10.37
CA ASN A 40 4.84 6.33 9.36
C ASN A 40 4.38 7.03 8.06
N PRO A 41 4.76 8.31 7.85
CA PRO A 41 4.37 9.04 6.64
C PRO A 41 5.00 8.46 5.36
N TYR A 42 6.09 7.69 5.49
CA TYR A 42 6.76 7.01 4.37
C TYR A 42 6.29 5.56 4.21
N TRP A 43 5.09 5.22 4.71
CA TRP A 43 4.57 3.84 4.63
C TRP A 43 4.61 3.28 3.21
N ALA A 44 4.27 4.08 2.19
CA ALA A 44 4.30 3.62 0.79
C ALA A 44 5.72 3.22 0.31
N LEU A 45 6.75 3.97 0.72
CA LEU A 45 8.13 3.63 0.39
C LEU A 45 8.54 2.34 1.10
N LYS A 46 8.13 2.15 2.35
CA LYS A 46 8.39 0.92 3.10
C LYS A 46 7.64 -0.27 2.50
N ALA A 47 6.38 -0.09 2.14
CA ALA A 47 5.55 -1.10 1.49
C ALA A 47 6.17 -1.58 0.16
N SER A 48 6.75 -0.67 -0.64
CA SER A 48 7.47 -1.07 -1.85
C SER A 48 8.68 -1.96 -1.58
N GLN A 49 9.37 -1.77 -0.46
CA GLN A 49 10.48 -2.64 -0.06
C GLN A 49 9.96 -4.00 0.42
N ASP A 50 8.90 -4.01 1.23
CA ASP A 50 8.29 -5.25 1.73
C ASP A 50 7.72 -6.11 0.58
N LEU A 51 7.16 -5.47 -0.45
CA LEU A 51 6.63 -6.11 -1.65
C LEU A 51 7.68 -6.37 -2.74
N HIS A 52 8.93 -5.92 -2.56
CA HIS A 52 10.01 -6.00 -3.55
C HIS A 52 9.67 -5.32 -4.89
N GLU A 53 8.89 -4.24 -4.83
CA GLU A 53 8.44 -3.47 -5.98
C GLU A 53 9.33 -2.25 -6.23
N ASP A 54 9.76 -2.07 -7.49
CA ASP A 54 10.56 -0.92 -7.89
C ASP A 54 9.64 0.28 -8.20
N ILE A 55 9.46 1.15 -7.19
CA ILE A 55 8.76 2.43 -7.36
C ILE A 55 9.74 3.59 -7.55
N GLN A 56 9.24 4.67 -8.17
CA GLN A 56 9.99 5.91 -8.29
C GLN A 56 10.01 6.65 -6.94
N TRP A 57 11.19 6.68 -6.32
CA TRP A 57 11.41 7.49 -5.12
C TRP A 57 11.62 8.96 -5.49
N PRO A 58 11.17 9.91 -4.66
CA PRO A 58 11.51 11.32 -4.83
C PRO A 58 13.03 11.49 -4.93
N VAL A 59 13.50 12.33 -5.85
CA VAL A 59 14.93 12.60 -6.12
C VAL A 59 15.80 12.67 -4.85
N PRO A 60 15.44 13.42 -3.79
CA PRO A 60 16.28 13.50 -2.59
C PRO A 60 16.45 12.17 -1.84
N TYR A 61 15.54 11.21 -1.98
CA TYR A 61 15.55 9.94 -1.24
C TYR A 61 16.10 8.76 -2.05
N GLN A 62 16.43 8.95 -3.34
CA GLN A 62 16.92 7.87 -4.20
C GLN A 62 18.16 7.16 -3.65
N ARG A 63 19.02 7.86 -2.91
CA ARG A 63 20.24 7.30 -2.32
C ARG A 63 19.97 6.28 -1.20
N SER A 64 18.79 6.35 -0.59
CA SER A 64 18.37 5.45 0.49
C SER A 64 17.57 4.26 -0.02
N LYS A 65 17.31 4.18 -1.34
CA LYS A 65 16.58 3.08 -1.94
C LYS A 65 17.44 1.82 -1.92
N THR A 66 17.05 0.89 -1.06
CA THR A 66 17.56 -0.49 -1.06
C THR A 66 16.55 -1.35 -1.80
N ILE A 67 17.05 -2.09 -2.80
CA ILE A 67 16.30 -3.10 -3.58
C ILE A 67 16.63 -4.47 -2.99
#